data_AF-A0A328VLA4-F1
#
_entry.id   AF-A0A328VLA4-F1
#
_cell.length_a   1.000
_cell.length_b   1.000
_cell.length_c   1.000
_cell.angle_alpha   90.00
_cell.angle_beta   90.00
_cell.angle_gamma   90.00
#
_symmetry.space_group_name_H-M   'P 1'
#
loop_
_entity.id
_entity.type
_entity.pdbx_description
1 polymer ?
#
loop_
_entity_poly.entity_id
_entity_poly.type
_entity_poly.pdbx_seq_one_letter_code
_entity_poly.pdbx_strand_id
1 'polypeptide(L)'
;MLQSPHEQTQQPLLVPADVKQQAQRADLGLPQRHYRPSALAGFEDYLGVGKILLYMFLSYLVIKLIIDHNNILETLYECFILSLFIAGVLLILSSPFFLLALLLYRTRKSWGIYVYDRGFVYKEGRRLIAYRWDQITALWLEVKREMHIIAVSDSFVDYTEIKILYELEFQGGKKLRFNFNVVKMPEMISLLEERICSCLLPQAIAAFEAGETVRFGEVSVNRAGLSYKDSTLLWSEMLDITIDGTSLTIKKWDKKNVSWSLSRLPNIRVFLGLKDYIFQRYLGIVGLES
;
A
#
# COMPACT_ATOMS: atom_id res chain seq x y z
N MET A 1 10.77 17.26 -25.62
CA MET A 1 10.36 17.89 -24.35
C MET A 1 9.01 17.31 -23.98
N LEU A 2 8.99 16.26 -23.17
CA LEU A 2 7.76 15.68 -22.62
C LEU A 2 7.29 16.64 -21.51
N GLN A 3 6.06 17.14 -21.63
CA GLN A 3 5.46 17.99 -20.60
C GLN A 3 5.41 17.21 -19.27
N SER A 4 5.92 17.83 -18.21
CA SER A 4 6.00 17.23 -16.88
C SER A 4 4.58 16.92 -16.35
N PRO A 5 4.27 15.72 -15.85
CA PRO A 5 2.92 15.32 -15.40
C PRO A 5 2.32 16.11 -14.23
N HIS A 6 2.98 17.18 -13.76
CA HIS A 6 2.64 17.88 -12.52
C HIS A 6 1.87 19.20 -12.70
N GLU A 7 1.60 19.66 -13.92
CA GLU A 7 0.72 20.82 -14.17
C GLU A 7 -0.75 20.40 -14.35
N GLN A 8 -1.24 19.47 -13.52
CA GLN A 8 -2.68 19.39 -13.29
C GLN A 8 -3.08 20.62 -12.46
N THR A 9 -3.68 21.60 -13.13
CA THR A 9 -4.37 22.76 -12.55
C THR A 9 -5.03 22.34 -11.24
N GLN A 10 -4.46 22.77 -10.11
CA GLN A 10 -4.94 22.40 -8.77
C GLN A 10 -6.32 23.01 -8.56
N GLN A 11 -7.36 22.30 -8.99
CA GLN A 11 -8.71 22.60 -8.54
C GLN A 11 -8.68 22.59 -7.00
N PRO A 12 -9.27 23.59 -6.34
CA PRO A 12 -9.26 23.68 -4.90
C PRO A 12 -9.79 22.36 -4.33
N LEU A 13 -8.96 21.65 -3.57
CA LEU A 13 -9.34 20.37 -2.99
C LEU A 13 -10.62 20.55 -2.18
N LEU A 14 -11.67 19.85 -2.60
CA LEU A 14 -12.95 19.84 -1.89
C LEU A 14 -12.79 19.06 -0.59
N VAL A 15 -12.44 19.76 0.48
CA VAL A 15 -12.29 19.19 1.83
C VAL A 15 -13.62 19.32 2.59
N PRO A 16 -14.14 18.22 3.17
CA PRO A 16 -15.32 18.27 4.04
C PRO A 16 -15.14 19.23 5.24
N ALA A 17 -16.22 19.92 5.64
CA ALA A 17 -16.15 20.94 6.70
C ALA A 17 -15.69 20.38 8.06
N ASP A 18 -16.09 19.16 8.41
CA ASP A 18 -15.66 18.44 9.61
C ASP A 18 -14.14 18.18 9.61
N VAL A 19 -13.59 17.78 8.45
CA VAL A 19 -12.15 17.56 8.26
C VAL A 19 -11.40 18.88 8.39
N LYS A 20 -11.90 19.96 7.76
CA LYS A 20 -11.29 21.30 7.83
C LYS A 20 -11.26 21.82 9.26
N GLN A 21 -12.37 21.67 10.01
CA GLN A 21 -12.45 22.07 11.42
C GLN A 21 -11.45 21.28 12.28
N GLN A 22 -11.34 19.97 12.07
CA GLN A 22 -10.38 19.14 12.80
C GLN A 22 -8.92 19.49 12.48
N ALA A 23 -8.62 19.78 11.20
CA ALA A 23 -7.31 20.22 10.77
C ALA A 23 -6.92 21.58 11.36
N GLN A 24 -7.86 22.52 11.43
CA GLN A 24 -7.66 23.83 12.07
C GLN A 24 -7.38 23.69 13.58
N ARG A 25 -8.14 22.84 14.28
CA ARG A 25 -7.93 22.58 15.71
C ARG A 25 -6.55 22.00 16.02
N ALA A 26 -6.02 21.19 15.11
CA ALA A 26 -4.69 20.59 15.23
C ALA A 26 -3.58 21.42 14.57
N ASP A 27 -3.91 22.61 14.05
CA ASP A 27 -2.97 23.53 13.39
C ASP A 27 -2.19 22.87 12.23
N LEU A 28 -2.88 22.14 11.35
CA LEU A 28 -2.21 21.35 10.29
C LEU A 28 -1.75 22.17 9.06
N GLY A 29 -2.21 23.41 8.88
CA GLY A 29 -1.87 24.23 7.70
C GLY A 29 -2.87 24.09 6.55
N LEU A 30 -2.40 24.23 5.30
CA LEU A 30 -3.23 24.16 4.10
C LEU A 30 -3.38 22.71 3.58
N PRO A 31 -4.54 22.35 3.00
CA PRO A 31 -4.73 21.03 2.43
C PRO A 31 -3.90 20.88 1.14
N GLN A 32 -3.14 19.79 1.05
CA GLN A 32 -2.29 19.50 -0.11
C GLN A 32 -2.88 18.42 -1.01
N ARG A 33 -3.32 17.30 -0.42
CA ARG A 33 -3.81 16.12 -1.15
C ARG A 33 -4.87 15.37 -0.35
N HIS A 34 -5.70 14.59 -1.03
CA HIS A 34 -6.68 13.72 -0.42
C HIS A 34 -6.60 12.33 -1.05
N TYR A 35 -6.47 11.33 -0.20
CA TYR A 35 -6.41 9.94 -0.58
C TYR A 35 -7.65 9.22 -0.04
N ARG A 36 -8.44 8.67 -0.96
CA ARG A 36 -9.61 7.85 -0.65
C ARG A 36 -9.42 6.49 -1.32
N PRO A 37 -9.70 5.37 -0.62
CA PRO A 37 -9.76 4.07 -1.28
C PRO A 37 -10.74 4.17 -2.46
N SER A 38 -10.33 3.64 -3.60
CA SER A 38 -11.22 3.66 -4.77
C SER A 38 -12.50 2.90 -4.42
N ALA A 39 -13.63 3.51 -4.71
CA ALA A 39 -14.95 2.90 -4.55
C ALA A 39 -15.05 1.50 -5.19
N LEU A 40 -14.27 1.27 -6.24
CA LEU A 40 -14.29 0.07 -7.05
C LEU A 40 -13.36 -1.03 -6.54
N ALA A 41 -12.47 -0.74 -5.58
CA ALA A 41 -11.61 -1.75 -4.98
C ALA A 41 -12.44 -2.77 -4.18
N GLY A 42 -12.56 -3.98 -4.74
CA GLY A 42 -13.42 -5.06 -4.26
C GLY A 42 -14.72 -5.25 -5.06
N PHE A 43 -15.05 -4.36 -6.00
CA PHE A 43 -16.10 -4.64 -7.00
C PHE A 43 -15.56 -5.54 -8.13
N GLU A 44 -14.25 -5.51 -8.39
CA GLU A 44 -13.60 -6.37 -9.39
C GLU A 44 -13.77 -7.87 -9.08
N ASP A 45 -13.74 -8.27 -7.81
CA ASP A 45 -13.99 -9.65 -7.39
C ASP A 45 -15.42 -10.10 -7.73
N TYR A 46 -16.40 -9.21 -7.60
CA TYR A 46 -17.79 -9.47 -7.97
C TYR A 46 -17.99 -9.59 -9.50
N LEU A 47 -17.20 -8.85 -10.29
CA LEU A 47 -17.22 -8.97 -11.75
C LEU A 47 -16.71 -10.33 -12.24
N GLY A 48 -15.89 -11.03 -11.44
CA GLY A 48 -15.41 -12.39 -11.75
C GLY A 48 -16.54 -13.39 -11.92
N VAL A 49 -17.52 -13.39 -11.00
CA VAL A 49 -18.70 -14.28 -11.07
C VAL A 49 -19.56 -13.97 -12.31
N GLY A 50 -19.72 -12.69 -12.63
CA GLY A 50 -20.43 -12.26 -13.84
C GLY A 50 -19.79 -12.79 -15.13
N LYS A 51 -18.45 -12.80 -15.21
CA LYS A 51 -17.72 -13.35 -16.36
C LYS A 51 -17.92 -14.86 -16.52
N ILE A 52 -17.87 -15.63 -15.42
CA ILE A 52 -18.06 -17.09 -15.46
C ILE A 52 -19.45 -17.43 -16.00
N LEU A 53 -20.50 -16.77 -15.49
CA LEU A 53 -21.86 -16.98 -15.96
C LEU A 53 -22.02 -16.61 -17.45
N LEU A 54 -21.38 -15.54 -17.91
CA LEU A 54 -21.36 -15.14 -19.31
C LEU A 54 -20.73 -16.23 -20.21
N TYR A 55 -19.60 -16.82 -19.78
CA TYR A 55 -18.94 -17.89 -20.55
C TYR A 55 -19.77 -19.17 -20.61
N MET A 56 -20.41 -19.56 -19.51
CA MET A 56 -21.32 -20.72 -19.49
C MET A 56 -22.53 -20.51 -20.40
N PHE A 57 -23.05 -19.29 -20.45
CA PHE A 57 -24.16 -18.96 -21.35
C PHE A 57 -23.75 -19.03 -22.82
N LEU A 58 -22.58 -18.46 -23.16
CA LEU A 58 -22.02 -18.53 -24.51
C LEU A 58 -21.74 -19.97 -24.96
N SER A 59 -21.22 -20.84 -24.07
CA SER A 59 -20.94 -22.24 -24.42
C SER A 59 -22.20 -23.05 -24.69
N TYR A 60 -23.27 -22.84 -23.91
CA TYR A 60 -24.57 -23.44 -24.15
C TYR A 60 -25.15 -23.06 -25.52
N LEU A 61 -25.08 -21.78 -25.90
CA LEU A 61 -25.55 -21.29 -27.19
C LEU A 61 -24.86 -21.98 -28.36
N VAL A 62 -23.54 -22.15 -28.29
CA VAL A 62 -22.76 -22.84 -29.33
C VAL A 62 -23.17 -24.32 -29.45
N ILE A 63 -23.30 -25.03 -28.33
CA ILE A 63 -23.69 -26.45 -28.34
C ILE A 63 -25.08 -26.63 -28.96
N LYS A 64 -26.06 -25.81 -28.57
CA LYS A 64 -27.42 -25.90 -29.10
C LYS A 64 -27.48 -25.60 -30.60
N LEU A 65 -26.68 -24.65 -31.08
CA LEU A 65 -26.58 -24.31 -32.50
C LEU A 65 -25.97 -25.44 -33.35
N ILE A 66 -25.07 -26.26 -32.76
CA ILE A 66 -24.48 -27.43 -33.44
C ILE A 66 -25.49 -28.59 -33.56
N ILE A 67 -26.31 -28.82 -32.53
CA ILE A 67 -27.25 -29.97 -32.47
C ILE A 67 -28.40 -29.80 -33.47
N ASP A 68 -28.95 -28.59 -33.63
CA ASP A 68 -30.17 -28.36 -34.40
C ASP A 68 -29.94 -27.78 -35.81
N HIS A 69 -28.86 -28.19 -36.47
CA HIS A 69 -28.38 -27.60 -37.72
C HIS A 69 -29.41 -27.57 -38.88
N ASN A 70 -30.48 -28.38 -38.83
CA ASN A 70 -31.51 -28.44 -39.88
C ASN A 70 -32.70 -27.49 -39.68
N ASN A 71 -32.98 -27.02 -38.45
CA ASN A 71 -34.12 -26.15 -38.13
C ASN A 71 -33.67 -24.82 -37.51
N ILE A 72 -32.65 -24.23 -38.11
CA ILE A 72 -31.91 -23.08 -37.57
C ILE A 72 -32.84 -21.95 -37.12
N LEU A 73 -33.85 -21.59 -37.91
CA LEU A 73 -34.75 -20.47 -37.60
C LEU A 73 -35.67 -20.72 -36.40
N GLU A 74 -36.25 -21.91 -36.30
CA GLU A 74 -37.14 -22.29 -35.20
C GLU A 74 -36.34 -22.48 -33.90
N THR A 75 -35.19 -23.13 -33.99
CA THR A 75 -34.25 -23.25 -32.88
C THR A 75 -33.76 -21.89 -32.40
N LEU A 76 -33.42 -20.96 -33.31
CA LEU A 76 -32.97 -19.61 -32.93
C LEU A 76 -34.06 -18.86 -32.15
N TYR A 77 -35.32 -18.99 -32.54
CA TYR A 77 -36.43 -18.36 -31.82
C TYR A 77 -36.62 -18.96 -30.42
N GLU A 78 -36.60 -20.28 -30.28
CA GLU A 78 -36.68 -20.94 -28.98
C GLU A 78 -35.48 -20.63 -28.08
N CYS A 79 -34.27 -20.60 -28.64
CA CYS A 79 -33.05 -20.15 -27.96
C CYS A 79 -33.20 -18.73 -27.43
N PHE A 80 -33.75 -17.83 -28.26
CA PHE A 80 -33.92 -16.43 -27.89
C PHE A 80 -34.89 -16.29 -26.73
N ILE A 81 -36.07 -16.92 -26.79
CA ILE A 81 -37.05 -16.89 -25.69
C ILE A 81 -36.49 -17.49 -24.40
N LEU A 82 -35.83 -18.66 -24.49
CA LEU A 82 -35.21 -19.30 -23.34
C LEU A 82 -34.09 -18.42 -22.74
N SER A 83 -33.29 -17.76 -23.58
CA SER A 83 -32.23 -16.86 -23.13
C SER A 83 -32.76 -15.64 -22.39
N LEU A 84 -33.85 -15.03 -22.89
CA LEU A 84 -34.52 -13.92 -22.22
C LEU A 84 -35.09 -14.35 -20.87
N PHE A 85 -35.69 -15.54 -20.80
CA PHE A 85 -36.21 -16.09 -19.56
C PHE A 85 -35.09 -16.33 -18.53
N ILE A 86 -34.01 -16.99 -18.92
CA ILE A 86 -32.85 -17.24 -18.06
C ILE A 86 -32.22 -15.92 -17.60
N ALA A 87 -32.05 -14.95 -18.49
CA ALA A 87 -31.53 -13.63 -18.15
C ALA A 87 -32.44 -12.91 -17.14
N GLY A 88 -33.76 -12.98 -17.32
CA GLY A 88 -34.73 -12.42 -16.38
C GLY A 88 -34.63 -13.06 -14.98
N VAL A 89 -34.54 -14.38 -14.91
CA VAL A 89 -34.37 -15.11 -13.64
C VAL A 89 -33.04 -14.75 -12.97
N LEU A 90 -31.94 -14.70 -13.71
CA LEU A 90 -30.63 -14.31 -13.18
C LEU A 90 -30.61 -12.87 -12.67
N LEU A 91 -31.29 -11.93 -13.36
CA LEU A 91 -31.42 -10.55 -12.89
C LEU A 91 -32.22 -10.47 -11.58
N ILE A 92 -33.32 -11.20 -11.46
CA ILE A 92 -34.14 -11.22 -10.24
C ILE A 92 -33.35 -11.86 -9.08
N LEU A 93 -32.67 -12.98 -9.33
CA LEU A 93 -31.89 -13.67 -8.30
C LEU A 93 -30.64 -12.91 -7.88
N SER A 94 -30.01 -12.16 -8.80
CA SER A 94 -28.83 -11.33 -8.49
C SER A 94 -29.18 -9.99 -7.84
N SER A 95 -30.40 -9.47 -8.04
CA SER A 95 -30.89 -8.21 -7.45
C SER A 95 -30.72 -8.12 -5.93
N PRO A 96 -31.12 -9.10 -5.09
CA PRO A 96 -30.90 -9.02 -3.64
C PRO A 96 -29.42 -9.04 -3.28
N PHE A 97 -28.57 -9.78 -4.00
CA PHE A 97 -27.13 -9.75 -3.79
C PHE A 97 -26.51 -8.43 -4.22
N PHE A 98 -26.99 -7.81 -5.29
CA PHE A 98 -26.57 -6.49 -5.73
C PHE A 98 -26.99 -5.40 -4.74
N LEU A 99 -28.24 -5.45 -4.25
CA LEU A 99 -28.72 -4.54 -3.21
C LEU A 99 -27.97 -4.74 -1.89
N LEU A 100 -27.71 -6.00 -1.51
CA LEU A 100 -26.89 -6.32 -0.34
C LEU A 100 -25.46 -5.82 -0.54
N ALA A 101 -24.85 -6.03 -1.70
CA ALA A 101 -23.53 -5.51 -2.04
C ALA A 101 -23.52 -3.98 -2.01
N LEU A 102 -24.57 -3.31 -2.50
CA LEU A 102 -24.72 -1.85 -2.45
C LEU A 102 -24.91 -1.35 -1.01
N LEU A 103 -25.66 -2.07 -0.17
CA LEU A 103 -25.83 -1.77 1.25
C LEU A 103 -24.52 -1.99 2.03
N LEU A 104 -23.83 -3.10 1.79
CA LEU A 104 -22.51 -3.39 2.35
C LEU A 104 -21.47 -2.40 1.86
N TYR A 105 -21.58 -1.93 0.62
CA TYR A 105 -20.75 -0.87 0.05
C TYR A 105 -21.02 0.48 0.72
N ARG A 106 -22.29 0.82 0.94
CA ARG A 106 -22.70 2.05 1.63
C ARG A 106 -22.34 2.04 3.11
N THR A 107 -22.34 0.86 3.74
CA THR A 107 -21.97 0.67 5.15
C THR A 107 -20.48 0.42 5.35
N ARG A 108 -19.73 0.03 4.31
CA ARG A 108 -18.26 0.00 4.33
C ARG A 108 -17.79 1.40 4.70
N LYS A 109 -17.22 1.51 5.89
CA LYS A 109 -16.71 2.76 6.46
C LYS A 109 -15.83 3.43 5.41
N SER A 110 -16.29 4.55 4.88
CA SER A 110 -15.46 5.40 4.03
C SER A 110 -14.34 5.93 4.91
N TRP A 111 -13.16 5.34 4.79
CA TRP A 111 -11.96 5.93 5.33
C TRP A 111 -11.32 6.83 4.28
N GLY A 112 -10.49 7.77 4.73
CA GLY A 112 -9.74 8.67 3.86
C GLY A 112 -8.66 9.39 4.64
N ILE A 113 -7.60 9.76 3.95
CA ILE A 113 -6.46 10.49 4.51
C ILE A 113 -6.38 11.83 3.78
N TYR A 114 -6.48 12.92 4.54
CA TYR A 114 -6.35 14.28 4.04
C TYR A 114 -5.00 14.81 4.48
N VAL A 115 -4.10 15.04 3.54
CA VAL A 115 -2.73 15.49 3.79
C VAL A 115 -2.67 17.01 3.78
N TYR A 116 -2.01 17.55 4.79
CA TYR A 116 -1.76 18.98 5.00
C TYR A 116 -0.25 19.23 5.15
N ASP A 117 0.14 20.51 5.17
CA ASP A 117 1.55 20.91 5.29
C ASP A 117 2.23 20.31 6.53
N ARG A 118 1.58 20.39 7.70
CA ARG A 118 2.16 20.01 9.00
C ARG A 118 1.61 18.70 9.57
N GLY A 119 0.73 18.02 8.85
CA GLY A 119 0.22 16.72 9.27
C GLY A 119 -0.83 16.15 8.34
N PHE A 120 -1.68 15.28 8.86
CA PHE A 120 -2.80 14.73 8.13
C PHE A 120 -4.01 14.48 9.03
N VAL A 121 -5.18 14.42 8.42
CA VAL A 121 -6.41 13.97 9.07
C VAL A 121 -6.76 12.59 8.55
N TYR A 122 -6.83 11.62 9.46
CA TYR A 122 -7.38 10.30 9.21
C TYR A 122 -8.88 10.32 9.52
N LYS A 123 -9.69 10.01 8.51
CA LYS A 123 -11.14 9.84 8.63
C LYS A 123 -11.45 8.35 8.50
N GLU A 124 -12.25 7.82 9.41
CA GLU A 124 -12.79 6.45 9.34
C GLU A 124 -14.26 6.48 9.75
N GLY A 125 -15.16 6.55 8.77
CA GLY A 125 -16.59 6.78 9.01
C GLY A 125 -16.81 8.12 9.71
N ARG A 126 -17.29 8.09 10.97
CA ARG A 126 -17.51 9.29 11.81
C ARG A 126 -16.30 9.68 12.66
N ARG A 127 -15.27 8.84 12.74
CA ARG A 127 -14.06 9.14 13.52
C ARG A 127 -13.14 10.00 12.66
N LEU A 128 -12.78 11.18 13.17
CA LEU A 128 -11.78 12.05 12.59
C LEU A 128 -10.67 12.26 13.61
N ILE A 129 -9.44 11.95 13.23
CA ILE A 129 -8.27 12.14 14.07
C ILE A 129 -7.21 12.88 13.26
N ALA A 130 -6.74 14.00 13.80
CA ALA A 130 -5.63 14.75 13.23
C ALA A 130 -4.32 14.31 13.87
N TYR A 131 -3.28 14.16 13.07
CA TYR A 131 -1.93 13.84 13.49
C TYR A 131 -0.96 14.82 12.85
N ARG A 132 -0.04 15.37 13.64
CA ARG A 132 1.05 16.21 13.11
C ARG A 132 2.25 15.34 12.73
N TRP A 133 3.04 15.80 11.75
CA TRP A 133 4.23 15.07 11.30
C TRP A 133 5.27 14.92 12.40
N ASP A 134 5.45 15.96 13.21
CA ASP A 134 6.40 16.01 14.34
C ASP A 134 6.01 15.12 15.53
N GLN A 135 4.76 14.65 15.58
CA GLN A 135 4.28 13.70 16.58
C GLN A 135 4.58 12.25 16.22
N ILE A 136 4.98 11.96 14.97
CA ILE A 136 5.27 10.60 14.52
C ILE A 136 6.70 10.25 14.94
N THR A 137 6.86 9.13 15.63
CA THR A 137 8.16 8.64 16.12
C THR A 137 8.67 7.47 15.28
N ALA A 138 7.76 6.63 14.78
CA ALA A 138 8.12 5.51 13.92
C ALA A 138 7.08 5.22 12.84
N LEU A 139 7.56 4.84 11.66
CA LEU A 139 6.81 4.21 10.59
C LEU A 139 7.35 2.80 10.38
N TRP A 140 6.52 1.80 10.64
CA TRP A 140 6.85 0.39 10.42
C TRP A 140 6.22 -0.10 9.12
N LEU A 141 6.99 -0.88 8.37
CA LEU A 141 6.53 -1.63 7.20
C LEU A 141 6.50 -3.12 7.55
N GLU A 142 5.32 -3.71 7.62
CA GLU A 142 5.13 -5.13 7.83
C GLU A 142 4.61 -5.78 6.54
N VAL A 143 5.43 -6.67 5.96
CA VAL A 143 5.05 -7.46 4.78
C VAL A 143 4.62 -8.85 5.26
N LYS A 144 3.32 -9.12 5.23
CA LYS A 144 2.76 -10.45 5.53
C LYS A 144 2.55 -11.20 4.23
N ARG A 145 3.03 -12.45 4.18
CA ARG A 145 2.75 -13.39 3.09
C ARG A 145 1.75 -14.40 3.62
N GLU A 146 0.52 -14.37 3.12
CA GLU A 146 -0.51 -15.35 3.45
C GLU A 146 -0.62 -16.33 2.29
N MET A 147 -0.28 -17.59 2.56
CA MET A 147 -0.45 -18.67 1.57
C MET A 147 -1.89 -19.17 1.67
N HIS A 148 -2.58 -19.17 0.53
CA HIS A 148 -3.93 -19.67 0.40
C HIS A 148 -3.93 -20.84 -0.57
N ILE A 149 -4.63 -21.90 -0.20
CA ILE A 149 -4.83 -23.10 -1.02
C ILE A 149 -6.29 -23.09 -1.47
N ILE A 150 -6.55 -23.03 -2.77
CA ILE A 150 -7.90 -23.20 -3.32
C ILE A 150 -7.97 -24.54 -4.06
N ALA A 151 -9.00 -25.32 -3.75
CA ALA A 151 -9.36 -26.48 -4.54
C ALA A 151 -10.07 -26.02 -5.83
N VAL A 152 -9.49 -26.34 -6.98
CA VAL A 152 -10.04 -26.07 -8.30
C VAL A 152 -10.17 -27.42 -9.01
N SER A 153 -11.39 -27.96 -9.04
CA SER A 153 -11.67 -29.33 -9.53
C SER A 153 -10.88 -30.38 -8.73
N ASP A 154 -10.17 -31.29 -9.41
CA ASP A 154 -9.32 -32.33 -8.82
C ASP A 154 -7.88 -31.85 -8.50
N SER A 155 -7.63 -30.54 -8.52
CA SER A 155 -6.30 -29.95 -8.28
C SER A 155 -6.31 -28.87 -7.19
N PHE A 156 -5.18 -28.72 -6.50
CA PHE A 156 -4.94 -27.65 -5.53
C PHE A 156 -4.04 -26.59 -6.17
N VAL A 157 -4.48 -25.33 -6.12
CA VAL A 157 -3.68 -24.19 -6.57
C VAL A 157 -3.29 -23.37 -5.35
N ASP A 158 -1.98 -23.29 -5.11
CA ASP A 158 -1.41 -22.43 -4.09
C ASP A 158 -1.21 -21.03 -4.66
N TYR A 159 -1.73 -20.01 -3.98
CA TYR A 159 -1.39 -18.62 -4.25
C TYR A 159 -0.95 -17.91 -2.98
N THR A 160 0.02 -17.01 -3.12
CA THR A 160 0.51 -16.21 -2.01
C THR A 160 -0.05 -14.80 -2.12
N GLU A 161 -0.90 -14.41 -1.19
CA GLU A 161 -1.34 -13.03 -1.03
C GLU A 161 -0.28 -12.27 -0.23
N ILE A 162 0.29 -11.21 -0.81
CA ILE A 162 1.20 -10.31 -0.10
C ILE A 162 0.36 -9.16 0.47
N LYS A 163 0.27 -9.10 1.79
CA LYS A 163 -0.37 -7.99 2.51
C LYS A 163 0.68 -7.04 3.05
N ILE A 164 0.58 -5.77 2.67
CA ILE A 164 1.49 -4.74 3.16
C ILE A 164 0.75 -3.90 4.18
N LEU A 165 1.20 -3.99 5.43
CA LEU A 165 0.66 -3.25 6.56
C LEU A 165 1.66 -2.17 6.97
N TYR A 166 1.16 -0.95 7.16
CA TYR A 166 1.95 0.15 7.69
C TYR A 166 1.45 0.48 9.09
N GLU A 167 2.37 0.63 10.04
CA GLU A 167 2.04 1.06 11.39
C GLU A 167 2.77 2.37 11.68
N LEU A 168 2.01 3.43 11.93
CA LEU A 168 2.53 4.67 12.50
C LEU A 168 2.50 4.57 14.02
N GLU A 169 3.60 4.92 14.64
CA GLU A 169 3.71 5.13 16.07
C GLU A 169 3.89 6.62 16.34
N PHE A 170 3.16 7.13 17.33
CA PHE A 170 3.20 8.53 17.74
C PHE A 170 3.84 8.66 19.12
N GLN A 171 4.21 9.89 19.46
CA GLN A 171 4.59 10.26 20.83
C GLN A 171 3.54 9.77 21.83
N GLY A 172 3.99 9.14 22.91
CA GLY A 172 3.13 8.49 23.90
C GLY A 172 2.71 7.05 23.55
N GLY A 173 3.27 6.44 22.50
CA GLY A 173 3.10 5.01 22.19
C GLY A 173 1.79 4.65 21.48
N LYS A 174 0.99 5.66 21.08
CA LYS A 174 -0.22 5.44 20.28
C LYS A 174 0.19 4.88 18.91
N LYS A 175 -0.53 3.86 18.43
CA LYS A 175 -0.28 3.23 17.12
C LYS A 175 -1.49 3.39 16.20
N LEU A 176 -1.24 3.61 14.91
CA LEU A 176 -2.23 3.64 13.84
C LEU A 176 -1.79 2.69 12.74
N ARG A 177 -2.60 1.66 12.48
CA ARG A 177 -2.34 0.67 11.43
C ARG A 177 -3.15 0.98 10.19
N PHE A 178 -2.49 0.86 9.04
CA PHE A 178 -3.11 0.94 7.73
C PHE A 178 -2.89 -0.37 6.98
N ASN A 179 -3.94 -0.79 6.28
CA ASN A 179 -3.85 -1.83 5.28
C ASN A 179 -4.04 -1.16 3.92
N PHE A 180 -2.96 -1.09 3.13
CA PHE A 180 -2.97 -0.46 1.81
C PHE A 180 -3.06 -1.47 0.66
N ASN A 181 -3.58 -2.67 0.90
CA ASN A 181 -3.85 -3.65 -0.17
C ASN A 181 -4.83 -3.14 -1.25
N VAL A 182 -5.40 -1.95 -1.08
CA VAL A 182 -6.25 -1.29 -2.07
C VAL A 182 -5.36 -0.60 -3.12
N VAL A 183 -5.36 -1.18 -4.32
CA VAL A 183 -4.80 -0.65 -5.57
C VAL A 183 -4.99 0.89 -5.62
N LYS A 184 -3.87 1.64 -5.74
CA LYS A 184 -3.75 3.12 -5.82
C LYS A 184 -3.32 3.90 -4.56
N MET A 185 -2.44 3.36 -3.71
CA MET A 185 -1.77 4.16 -2.66
C MET A 185 -0.23 4.22 -2.61
N PRO A 186 0.57 3.78 -3.62
CA PRO A 186 2.02 4.00 -3.59
C PRO A 186 2.40 5.46 -3.37
N GLU A 187 1.76 6.40 -4.07
CA GLU A 187 2.05 7.83 -3.95
C GLU A 187 1.84 8.39 -2.54
N MET A 188 0.82 7.90 -1.85
CA MET A 188 0.54 8.32 -0.48
C MET A 188 1.58 7.78 0.49
N ILE A 189 1.99 6.51 0.31
CA ILE A 189 3.05 5.90 1.10
C ILE A 189 4.35 6.67 0.90
N SER A 190 4.74 6.93 -0.36
CA SER A 190 5.95 7.71 -0.66
C SER A 190 5.90 9.10 -0.03
N LEU A 191 4.73 9.76 -0.08
CA LEU A 191 4.54 11.06 0.57
C LEU A 191 4.67 10.97 2.10
N LEU A 192 4.12 9.94 2.73
CA LEU A 192 4.25 9.70 4.17
C LEU A 192 5.73 9.48 4.54
N GLU A 193 6.43 8.61 3.82
CA GLU A 193 7.85 8.34 4.04
C GLU A 193 8.70 9.59 3.87
N GLU A 194 8.45 10.39 2.83
CA GLU A 194 9.16 11.64 2.57
C GLU A 194 8.95 12.67 3.68
N ARG A 195 7.70 12.89 4.12
CA ARG A 195 7.37 13.85 5.18
C ARG A 195 7.95 13.41 6.52
N ILE A 196 7.81 12.13 6.88
CA ILE A 196 8.37 11.58 8.11
C ILE A 196 9.89 11.64 8.08
N CYS A 197 10.51 11.29 6.95
CA CYS A 197 11.96 11.39 6.78
C CYS A 197 12.45 12.83 6.97
N SER A 198 11.77 13.81 6.35
CA SER A 198 12.11 15.22 6.46
C SER A 198 12.06 15.74 7.91
N CYS A 199 11.16 15.19 8.74
CA CYS A 199 11.06 15.55 10.16
C CYS A 199 12.10 14.84 11.04
N LEU A 200 12.35 13.56 10.81
CA LEU A 200 13.18 12.72 11.70
C LEU A 200 14.66 12.69 11.32
N LEU A 201 15.00 12.85 10.04
CA LEU A 201 16.38 12.76 9.56
C LEU A 201 17.31 13.82 10.18
N PRO A 202 16.93 15.11 10.31
CA PRO A 202 17.81 16.10 10.93
C PRO A 202 18.20 15.74 12.37
N GLN A 203 17.26 15.17 13.14
CA GLN A 203 17.50 14.73 14.51
C GLN A 203 18.42 13.50 14.55
N ALA A 204 18.19 12.54 13.65
CA ALA A 204 19.05 11.37 13.52
C ALA A 204 20.49 11.74 13.14
N ILE A 205 20.67 12.71 12.24
CA ILE A 205 21.98 13.25 11.88
C ILE A 205 22.63 13.92 13.10
N ALA A 206 21.92 14.82 13.78
CA ALA A 206 22.46 15.51 14.95
C ALA A 206 22.91 14.54 16.07
N ALA A 207 22.10 13.52 16.36
CA ALA A 207 22.45 12.48 17.33
C ALA A 207 23.69 11.69 16.91
N PHE A 208 23.76 11.25 15.65
CA PHE A 208 24.95 10.58 15.12
C PHE A 208 26.19 11.49 15.20
N GLU A 209 26.04 12.78 14.88
CA GLU A 209 27.12 13.74 14.91
C GLU A 209 27.67 13.98 16.32
N ALA A 210 26.79 14.00 17.32
CA ALA A 210 27.13 14.07 18.73
C ALA A 210 27.81 12.79 19.27
N GLY A 211 27.93 11.73 18.45
CA GLY A 211 28.52 10.46 18.85
C GLY A 211 27.53 9.52 19.52
N GLU A 212 26.24 9.86 19.53
CA GLU A 212 25.19 9.01 20.07
C GLU A 212 24.88 7.83 19.13
N THR A 213 24.24 6.80 19.68
CA THR A 213 23.78 5.64 18.90
C THR A 213 22.34 5.85 18.46
N VAL A 214 22.11 5.98 17.15
CA VAL A 214 20.78 6.09 16.55
C VAL A 214 20.19 4.69 16.38
N ARG A 215 18.99 4.45 16.91
CA ARG A 215 18.35 3.13 16.89
C ARG A 215 17.17 3.08 15.93
N PHE A 216 17.15 2.04 15.09
CA PHE A 216 16.07 1.67 14.18
C PHE A 216 15.64 0.24 14.51
N GLY A 217 14.91 0.06 15.60
CA GLY A 217 14.54 -1.29 16.06
C GLY A 217 15.77 -2.11 16.47
N GLU A 218 15.98 -3.25 15.80
CA GLU A 218 17.14 -4.14 16.05
C GLU A 218 18.44 -3.66 15.40
N VAL A 219 18.36 -2.69 14.49
CA VAL A 219 19.53 -2.07 13.85
C VAL A 219 19.90 -0.79 14.58
N SER A 220 21.19 -0.59 14.84
CA SER A 220 21.70 0.66 15.41
C SER A 220 22.90 1.18 14.65
N VAL A 221 22.95 2.50 14.50
CA VAL A 221 23.97 3.23 13.74
C VAL A 221 24.74 4.13 14.70
N ASN A 222 26.07 4.06 14.70
CA ASN A 222 26.93 4.97 15.46
C ASN A 222 28.23 5.27 14.70
N ARG A 223 29.12 6.06 15.30
CA ARG A 223 30.39 6.46 14.68
C ARG A 223 31.33 5.30 14.33
N ALA A 224 31.25 4.17 15.01
CA ALA A 224 32.10 3.01 14.75
C ALA A 224 31.56 2.17 13.58
N GLY A 225 30.24 2.05 13.47
CA GLY A 225 29.64 1.20 12.45
C GLY A 225 28.14 1.02 12.58
N LEU A 226 27.70 -0.13 12.05
CA LEU A 226 26.33 -0.60 12.07
C LEU A 226 26.26 -1.88 12.91
N SER A 227 25.34 -1.94 13.86
CA SER A 227 25.09 -3.14 14.65
C SER A 227 23.69 -3.68 14.38
N TYR A 228 23.55 -4.99 14.41
CA TYR A 228 22.29 -5.72 14.34
C TYR A 228 22.35 -6.93 15.26
N LYS A 229 21.48 -6.94 16.28
CA LYS A 229 21.54 -7.91 17.39
C LYS A 229 22.95 -7.92 18.01
N ASP A 230 23.59 -9.09 18.06
CA ASP A 230 24.93 -9.28 18.64
C ASP A 230 26.07 -9.06 17.63
N SER A 231 25.75 -8.71 16.38
CA SER A 231 26.74 -8.49 15.32
C SER A 231 26.99 -7.00 15.12
N THR A 232 28.26 -6.61 15.05
CA THR A 232 28.67 -5.25 14.70
C THR A 232 29.59 -5.30 13.47
N LEU A 233 29.32 -4.43 12.51
CA LEU A 233 30.12 -4.22 11.31
C LEU A 233 30.67 -2.80 11.34
N LEU A 234 31.99 -2.66 11.21
CA LEU A 234 32.63 -1.35 11.19
C LEU A 234 32.45 -0.68 9.82
N TRP A 235 32.38 0.66 9.79
CA TRP A 235 32.27 1.39 8.51
C TRP A 235 33.40 1.07 7.54
N SER A 236 34.62 0.84 8.04
CA SER A 236 35.80 0.48 7.24
C SER A 236 35.69 -0.88 6.54
N GLU A 237 34.80 -1.75 7.02
CA GLU A 237 34.59 -3.07 6.40
C GLU A 237 33.49 -3.06 5.33
N MET A 238 32.70 -1.99 5.24
CA MET A 238 31.55 -1.89 4.36
C MET A 238 31.93 -1.20 3.05
N LEU A 239 31.44 -1.78 1.95
CA LEU A 239 31.51 -1.20 0.62
C LEU A 239 30.19 -0.52 0.26
N ASP A 240 29.08 -1.21 0.53
CA ASP A 240 27.76 -0.81 0.07
C ASP A 240 26.69 -1.41 0.99
N ILE A 241 25.55 -0.74 1.10
CA ILE A 241 24.39 -1.17 1.87
C ILE A 241 23.15 -0.95 1.02
N THR A 242 22.50 -2.04 0.65
CA THR A 242 21.28 -2.04 -0.16
C THR A 242 20.12 -2.64 0.63
N ILE A 243 18.91 -2.15 0.37
CA ILE A 243 17.67 -2.70 0.93
C ILE A 243 16.86 -3.27 -0.22
N ASP A 244 16.50 -4.55 -0.11
CA ASP A 244 15.62 -5.23 -1.05
C ASP A 244 14.44 -5.84 -0.28
N GLY A 245 13.25 -5.25 -0.47
CA GLY A 245 12.04 -5.61 0.25
C GLY A 245 12.20 -5.55 1.76
N THR A 246 12.36 -6.72 2.40
CA THR A 246 12.50 -6.89 3.85
C THR A 246 13.90 -7.30 4.28
N SER A 247 14.92 -7.11 3.44
CA SER A 247 16.30 -7.54 3.71
C SER A 247 17.30 -6.41 3.48
N LEU A 248 18.22 -6.23 4.42
CA LEU A 248 19.37 -5.34 4.32
C LEU A 248 20.57 -6.18 3.89
N THR A 249 21.13 -5.89 2.73
CA THR A 249 22.33 -6.54 2.23
C THR A 249 23.50 -5.58 2.35
N ILE A 250 24.54 -6.00 3.07
CA ILE A 250 25.76 -5.24 3.29
C ILE A 250 26.88 -5.94 2.54
N LYS A 251 27.45 -5.26 1.54
CA LYS A 251 28.63 -5.74 0.82
C LYS A 251 29.87 -5.35 1.61
N LYS A 252 30.79 -6.31 1.78
CA LYS A 252 32.08 -6.11 2.46
C LYS A 252 33.23 -6.14 1.45
N TRP A 253 34.35 -5.50 1.77
CA TRP A 253 35.53 -5.46 0.90
C TRP A 253 36.21 -6.82 0.72
N ASP A 254 36.22 -7.65 1.77
CA ASP A 254 37.09 -8.83 1.88
C ASP A 254 36.31 -10.17 1.98
N LYS A 255 34.97 -10.12 2.04
CA LYS A 255 34.14 -11.23 2.52
C LYS A 255 32.82 -11.37 1.77
N LYS A 256 32.16 -12.51 2.01
CA LYS A 256 30.76 -12.74 1.60
C LYS A 256 29.85 -11.63 2.14
N ASN A 257 28.89 -11.22 1.32
CA ASN A 257 27.86 -10.26 1.71
C ASN A 257 27.12 -10.76 2.95
N VAL A 258 26.79 -9.82 3.83
CA VAL A 258 25.98 -10.09 5.02
C VAL A 258 24.55 -9.66 4.70
N SER A 259 23.57 -10.52 5.00
CA SER A 259 22.16 -10.20 4.84
C SER A 259 21.46 -10.24 6.19
N TRP A 260 20.81 -9.14 6.55
CA TRP A 260 20.02 -9.02 7.77
C TRP A 260 18.55 -8.84 7.43
N SER A 261 17.67 -9.48 8.19
CA SER A 261 16.23 -9.32 8.01
C SER A 261 15.78 -7.98 8.61
N LEU A 262 15.04 -7.19 7.84
CA LEU A 262 14.44 -5.93 8.22
C LEU A 262 12.96 -6.06 8.57
N SER A 263 12.49 -7.27 8.91
CA SER A 263 11.08 -7.53 9.20
C SER A 263 10.47 -6.61 10.27
N ARG A 264 11.31 -5.89 11.03
CA ARG A 264 10.95 -4.89 12.04
C ARG A 264 11.89 -3.68 12.02
N LEU A 265 12.26 -3.17 10.84
CA LEU A 265 13.02 -1.91 10.75
C LEU A 265 12.05 -0.72 10.66
N PRO A 266 11.91 0.10 11.71
CA PRO A 266 11.14 1.34 11.61
C PRO A 266 11.93 2.38 10.81
N ASN A 267 11.21 3.34 10.23
CA ASN A 267 11.78 4.53 9.60
C ASN A 267 12.85 4.21 8.54
N ILE A 268 12.58 3.21 7.68
CA ILE A 268 13.54 2.74 6.66
C ILE A 268 14.11 3.90 5.83
N ARG A 269 13.25 4.86 5.43
CA ARG A 269 13.69 6.03 4.66
C ARG A 269 14.64 6.95 5.44
N VAL A 270 14.44 7.10 6.76
CA VAL A 270 15.35 7.86 7.64
C VAL A 270 16.68 7.14 7.77
N PHE A 271 16.65 5.81 7.94
CA PHE A 271 17.87 4.99 7.97
C PHE A 271 18.68 5.15 6.68
N LEU A 272 18.03 5.07 5.51
CA LEU A 272 18.68 5.28 4.21
C LEU A 272 19.26 6.70 4.08
N GLY A 273 18.50 7.73 4.46
CA GLY A 273 19.00 9.12 4.45
C GLY A 273 20.21 9.32 5.36
N LEU A 274 20.22 8.68 6.54
CA LEU A 274 21.37 8.72 7.45
C LEU A 274 22.58 7.98 6.88
N LYS A 275 22.36 6.81 6.25
CA LYS A 275 23.41 6.08 5.53
C LYS A 275 24.04 6.96 4.45
N ASP A 276 23.23 7.58 3.61
CA ASP A 276 23.69 8.43 2.50
C ASP A 276 24.53 9.59 3.02
N TYR A 277 24.06 10.25 4.10
CA TYR A 277 24.82 11.29 4.81
C TYR A 277 26.20 10.79 5.26
N ILE A 278 26.26 9.62 5.90
CA ILE A 278 27.52 9.04 6.41
C ILE A 278 28.48 8.73 5.26
N PHE A 279 27.99 8.10 4.19
CA PHE A 279 28.80 7.66 3.06
C PHE A 279 29.39 8.87 2.31
N GLN A 280 28.56 9.88 2.07
CA GLN A 280 28.99 11.12 1.42
C GLN A 280 30.01 11.88 2.27
N ARG A 281 29.79 11.98 3.59
CA ARG A 281 30.59 12.83 4.48
C ARG A 281 31.90 12.20 4.95
N TYR A 282 31.90 10.90 5.24
CA TYR A 282 33.02 10.23 5.92
C TYR A 282 33.78 9.26 5.04
N LEU A 283 33.11 8.63 4.07
CA LEU A 283 33.74 7.64 3.20
C LEU A 283 34.15 8.22 1.84
N GLY A 284 33.68 9.43 1.51
CA GLY A 284 33.93 10.04 0.19
C GLY A 284 33.35 9.23 -0.97
N ILE A 285 32.48 8.26 -0.68
CA ILE A 285 31.80 7.42 -1.66
C ILE A 285 30.59 8.23 -2.12
N VAL A 286 30.76 8.96 -3.21
CA VAL A 286 29.63 9.58 -3.93
C VAL A 286 28.89 8.44 -4.63
N GLY A 287 27.61 8.28 -4.32
CA GLY A 287 26.82 7.09 -4.62
C GLY A 287 26.95 6.59 -6.06
N LEU A 288 27.18 5.28 -6.19
CA LEU A 288 26.79 4.54 -7.40
C LEU A 288 25.27 4.57 -7.44
N GLU A 289 24.70 5.23 -8.45
CA GLU A 289 23.26 5.39 -8.64
C GLU A 289 22.54 4.04 -8.49
N SER A 290 21.55 4.02 -7.59
CA SER A 290 20.65 2.89 -7.32
C SER A 290 19.41 2.95 -8.19
#